data_AF-A0A9E7ENC2-F1
#
_entry.id   AF-A0A9E7ENC2-F1
#
_cell.length_a   1.000
_cell.length_b   1.000
_cell.length_c   1.000
_cell.angle_alpha   90.00
_cell.angle_beta   90.00
_cell.angle_gamma   90.00
#
_symmetry.space_group_name_H-M   'P 1'
#
loop_
_entity.id
_entity.type
_entity.pdbx_description
1 polymer ?
#
loop_
_entity_poly.entity_id
_entity_poly.type
_entity_poly.pdbx_seq_one_letter_code
_entity_poly.pdbx_strand_id
1 'polypeptide(L)'
;MSPERFDPESHGGDYDPYAADVWSLGLAVLELHRGHFPLLPEGARPDWATLMVAICFGEAAQAVTERAASGEFRGFIECCLQKESGKRWSVAELLGHPFVAGADGAESERALQDLLREDSHES
;
A
#
# COMPACT_ATOMS: atom_id res chain seq x y z
N MET A 1 -0.96 8.99 4.22
CA MET A 1 -1.90 9.38 5.29
C MET A 1 -3.18 8.60 5.08
N SER A 2 -3.75 8.03 6.14
CA SER A 2 -4.97 7.20 6.08
C SER A 2 -6.24 8.06 6.19
N PRO A 3 -7.42 7.52 5.82
CA PRO A 3 -8.70 8.25 5.86
C PRO A 3 -8.98 8.89 7.23
N GLU A 4 -8.82 8.12 8.32
CA GLU A 4 -9.07 8.56 9.69
C GLU A 4 -8.04 9.59 10.20
N ARG A 5 -6.87 9.71 9.55
CA ARG A 5 -5.91 10.79 9.83
C ARG A 5 -6.30 12.10 9.14
N PHE A 6 -7.00 12.04 8.00
CA PHE A 6 -7.53 13.22 7.33
C PHE A 6 -8.82 13.73 7.97
N ASP A 7 -9.67 12.80 8.42
CA ASP A 7 -10.96 13.11 9.04
C ASP A 7 -11.17 12.29 10.33
N PRO A 8 -10.51 12.66 11.43
CA PRO A 8 -10.61 11.92 12.69
C PRO A 8 -12.02 11.91 13.28
N GLU A 9 -12.77 13.02 13.10
CA GLU A 9 -14.10 13.19 13.69
C GLU A 9 -15.12 12.22 13.09
N SER A 10 -15.14 12.08 11.76
CA SER A 10 -16.02 11.11 11.09
C SER A 10 -15.66 9.65 11.39
N HIS A 11 -14.44 9.39 11.88
CA HIS A 11 -13.94 8.06 12.22
C HIS A 11 -13.92 7.79 13.73
N GLY A 12 -14.67 8.57 14.51
CA GLY A 12 -14.89 8.32 15.94
C GLY A 12 -13.80 8.85 16.87
N GLY A 13 -12.79 9.56 16.36
CA GLY A 13 -11.75 10.25 17.14
C GLY A 13 -10.72 9.35 17.84
N ASP A 14 -11.05 8.09 18.09
CA ASP A 14 -10.18 7.07 18.68
C ASP A 14 -9.95 5.94 17.66
N TYR A 15 -8.89 6.07 16.88
CA TYR A 15 -8.47 5.06 15.90
C TYR A 15 -7.12 4.47 16.30
N ASP A 16 -6.91 3.21 15.95
CA ASP A 16 -5.61 2.57 16.16
C ASP A 16 -4.54 3.22 15.26
N PRO A 17 -3.51 3.87 15.83
CA PRO A 17 -2.46 4.50 15.04
C PRO A 17 -1.68 3.49 14.20
N TYR A 18 -1.60 2.22 14.61
CA TYR A 18 -0.93 1.17 13.84
C TYR A 18 -1.75 0.77 12.61
N ALA A 19 -3.08 0.74 12.71
CA ALA A 19 -3.95 0.54 11.54
C ALA A 19 -3.77 1.65 10.50
N ALA A 20 -3.50 2.89 10.93
CA ALA A 20 -3.16 3.99 10.02
C ALA A 20 -1.81 3.76 9.30
N ASP A 21 -0.82 3.21 10.01
CA ASP A 21 0.48 2.88 9.41
C ASP A 21 0.35 1.69 8.43
N VAL A 22 -0.50 0.71 8.72
CA VAL A 22 -0.84 -0.40 7.79
C VAL A 22 -1.41 0.11 6.47
N TRP A 23 -2.29 1.11 6.51
CA TRP A 23 -2.77 1.75 5.28
C TRP A 23 -1.63 2.38 4.48
N SER A 24 -0.77 3.13 5.17
CA SER A 24 0.39 3.77 4.56
C SER A 24 1.35 2.74 3.93
N LEU A 25 1.56 1.59 4.59
CA LEU A 25 2.32 0.47 4.05
C LEU A 25 1.68 -0.07 2.76
N GLY A 26 0.37 -0.32 2.76
CA GLY A 26 -0.34 -0.81 1.58
C GLY A 26 -0.20 0.12 0.38
N LEU A 27 -0.29 1.44 0.59
CA LEU A 27 -0.09 2.42 -0.47
C LEU A 27 1.35 2.40 -0.99
N ALA A 28 2.35 2.34 -0.11
CA ALA A 28 3.76 2.30 -0.50
C ALA A 28 4.11 1.04 -1.29
N VAL A 29 3.64 -0.13 -0.86
CA VAL A 29 3.88 -1.39 -1.58
C VAL A 29 3.20 -1.37 -2.95
N LEU A 30 1.99 -0.83 -3.05
CA LEU A 30 1.29 -0.69 -4.33
C LEU A 30 1.97 0.35 -5.24
N GLU A 31 2.48 1.43 -4.68
CA GLU A 31 3.28 2.43 -5.41
C GLU A 31 4.56 1.82 -5.98
N LEU A 32 5.30 1.03 -5.19
CA LEU A 32 6.49 0.32 -5.66
C LEU A 32 6.18 -0.66 -6.79
N HIS A 33 5.03 -1.34 -6.72
CA HIS A 33 4.61 -2.24 -7.79
C HIS A 33 4.28 -1.51 -9.11
N ARG A 34 3.67 -0.31 -9.03
CA ARG A 34 3.28 0.48 -10.21
C ARG A 34 4.33 1.44 -10.73
N GLY A 35 5.29 1.84 -9.89
CA GLY A 35 6.24 2.91 -10.17
C GLY A 35 5.69 4.33 -10.01
N HIS A 36 4.44 4.51 -9.59
CA HIS A 36 3.83 5.82 -9.32
C HIS A 36 2.73 5.74 -8.26
N PHE A 37 2.38 6.88 -7.66
CA PHE A 37 1.36 6.93 -6.60
C PHE A 37 0.01 6.35 -7.07
N PRO A 38 -0.58 5.39 -6.33
CA PRO A 38 -1.60 4.50 -6.91
C PRO A 38 -3.03 5.04 -6.89
N LEU A 39 -3.28 6.13 -6.15
CA LEU A 39 -4.62 6.74 -6.05
C LEU A 39 -4.83 7.90 -7.02
N LEU A 40 -3.80 8.26 -7.79
CA LEU A 40 -3.83 9.38 -8.73
C LEU A 40 -3.27 8.95 -10.09
N PRO A 41 -3.62 9.67 -11.17
CA PRO A 41 -2.99 9.46 -12.47
C PRO A 41 -1.47 9.67 -12.42
N GLU A 42 -0.74 8.91 -13.24
CA GLU A 42 0.70 9.08 -13.40
C GLU A 42 1.06 10.53 -13.78
N GLY A 43 2.10 11.08 -13.16
CA GLY A 43 2.54 12.47 -13.38
C GLY A 43 1.69 13.54 -12.70
N ALA A 44 0.62 13.18 -11.99
CA ALA A 44 -0.18 14.14 -11.22
C ALA A 44 0.66 14.79 -10.09
N ARG A 45 0.46 16.09 -9.89
CA ARG A 45 1.01 16.85 -8.75
C ARG A 45 -0.13 17.27 -7.85
N PRO A 46 -0.53 16.43 -6.88
CA PRO A 46 -1.74 16.71 -6.14
C PRO A 46 -1.50 17.80 -5.10
N ASP A 47 -2.50 18.66 -4.97
CA ASP A 47 -2.66 19.47 -3.78
C ASP A 47 -3.30 18.65 -2.65
N TRP A 48 -3.35 19.26 -1.47
CA TRP A 48 -3.89 18.60 -0.28
C TRP A 48 -5.36 18.18 -0.44
N ALA A 49 -6.18 18.98 -1.12
CA ALA A 49 -7.60 18.69 -1.33
C ALA A 49 -7.79 17.47 -2.25
N THR A 50 -7.00 17.38 -3.31
CA THR A 50 -7.02 16.25 -4.25
C THR A 50 -6.63 14.95 -3.54
N LEU A 51 -5.58 14.98 -2.70
CA LEU A 51 -5.17 13.82 -1.90
C LEU A 51 -6.26 13.41 -0.91
N MET A 52 -6.85 14.36 -0.19
CA MET A 52 -7.94 14.08 0.75
C MET A 52 -9.11 13.40 0.05
N VAL A 53 -9.53 13.92 -1.12
CA VAL A 53 -10.63 13.32 -1.88
C VAL A 53 -10.29 11.89 -2.31
N ALA A 54 -9.10 11.67 -2.87
CA ALA A 54 -8.66 10.34 -3.31
C ALA A 54 -8.58 9.35 -2.13
N ILE A 55 -8.05 9.78 -0.99
CA ILE A 55 -7.83 8.94 0.18
C ILE A 55 -9.11 8.68 0.96
N CYS A 56 -10.00 9.66 1.14
CA CYS A 56 -11.23 9.50 1.91
C CYS A 56 -12.36 8.92 1.07
N PHE A 57 -12.56 9.40 -0.15
CA PHE A 57 -13.73 9.08 -0.98
C PHE A 57 -13.40 8.24 -2.22
N GLY A 58 -12.13 8.12 -2.61
CA GLY A 58 -11.73 7.27 -3.73
C GLY A 58 -11.90 5.78 -3.44
N GLU A 59 -12.09 4.98 -4.49
CA GLU A 59 -12.13 3.52 -4.44
C GLU A 59 -10.71 2.97 -4.18
N ALA A 60 -10.25 3.01 -2.93
CA ALA A 60 -8.85 2.74 -2.57
C ALA A 60 -8.32 1.34 -2.93
N ALA A 61 -9.20 0.42 -3.33
CA ALA A 61 -8.86 -0.98 -3.60
C ALA A 61 -9.27 -1.52 -4.98
N GLN A 62 -10.06 -0.80 -5.80
CA GLN A 62 -10.46 -1.35 -7.12
C GLN A 62 -9.31 -1.40 -8.15
N ALA A 63 -8.22 -0.69 -7.88
CA ALA A 63 -7.09 -0.60 -8.79
C ALA A 63 -6.12 -1.80 -8.66
N VAL A 64 -6.50 -2.87 -7.96
CA VAL A 64 -5.90 -4.17 -8.21
C VAL A 64 -6.63 -4.80 -9.40
N THR A 65 -6.36 -4.27 -10.59
CA THR A 65 -6.88 -4.77 -11.88
C THR A 65 -5.76 -4.94 -12.91
N GLU A 66 -4.51 -4.95 -12.47
CA GLU A 66 -3.42 -5.42 -13.33
C GLU A 66 -3.44 -6.94 -13.41
N ARG A 67 -3.36 -7.45 -14.65
CA ARG A 67 -3.17 -8.88 -14.93
C ARG A 67 -1.78 -9.39 -14.50
N ALA A 68 -0.89 -8.49 -14.10
CA ALA A 68 0.50 -8.79 -13.74
C ALA A 68 0.70 -9.13 -12.25
N ALA A 69 -0.23 -8.77 -11.36
CA ALA A 69 -0.09 -9.03 -9.92
C ALA A 69 -0.53 -10.45 -9.54
N SER A 70 0.27 -11.12 -8.69
CA SER A 70 -0.10 -12.43 -8.12
C SER A 70 -1.31 -12.31 -7.19
N GLY A 71 -2.14 -13.35 -7.11
CA GLY A 71 -3.32 -13.34 -6.22
C GLY A 71 -2.98 -13.06 -4.75
N GLU A 72 -1.81 -13.50 -4.30
CA GLU A 72 -1.30 -13.25 -2.94
C GLU A 72 -0.96 -11.77 -2.74
N PHE A 73 -0.32 -11.12 -3.71
CA PHE A 73 -0.07 -9.68 -3.65
C PHE A 73 -1.39 -8.92 -3.56
N ARG A 74 -2.38 -9.28 -4.40
CA ARG A 74 -3.71 -8.66 -4.38
C ARG A 74 -4.35 -8.76 -2.99
N GLY A 75 -4.39 -9.96 -2.42
CA GLY A 75 -4.97 -10.20 -1.10
C GLY A 75 -4.28 -9.40 0.00
N PHE A 76 -2.95 -9.29 -0.05
CA PHE A 76 -2.20 -8.49 0.92
C PHE A 76 -2.57 -7.01 0.86
N ILE A 77 -2.67 -6.45 -0.35
CA ILE A 77 -3.07 -5.05 -0.55
C ILE A 77 -4.52 -4.82 -0.10
N GLU A 78 -5.43 -5.75 -0.38
CA GLU A 78 -6.82 -5.70 0.09
C GLU A 78 -6.91 -5.70 1.61
N CYS A 79 -6.09 -6.50 2.31
CA CYS A 79 -6.02 -6.49 3.78
C CYS A 79 -5.49 -5.17 4.35
N CYS A 80 -4.58 -4.50 3.65
CA CYS A 80 -4.01 -3.21 4.08
C CYS A 80 -4.95 -2.02 3.81
N LEU A 81 -5.57 -1.98 2.63
CA LEU A 81 -6.27 -0.80 2.09
C LEU A 81 -7.78 -0.81 2.34
N GLN A 82 -8.19 -1.15 3.57
CA GLN A 82 -9.57 -1.00 4.02
C GLN A 82 -9.84 0.42 4.49
N LYS A 83 -10.94 1.04 4.05
CA LYS A 83 -11.31 2.40 4.47
C LYS A 83 -11.54 2.46 5.97
N GLU A 84 -12.36 1.55 6.48
CA GLU A 84 -12.58 1.38 7.92
C GLU A 84 -11.32 0.79 8.56
N SER A 85 -10.70 1.54 9.47
CA SER A 85 -9.45 1.14 10.14
C SER A 85 -9.58 -0.21 10.87
N GLY A 86 -10.71 -0.46 11.53
CA GLY A 86 -10.96 -1.71 12.25
C GLY A 86 -11.17 -2.95 11.37
N LYS A 87 -11.28 -2.80 10.05
CA LYS A 87 -11.31 -3.91 9.08
C LYS A 87 -9.93 -4.24 8.52
N ARG A 88 -8.94 -3.38 8.74
CA ARG A 88 -7.55 -3.65 8.31
C ARG A 88 -6.99 -4.76 9.18
N TRP A 89 -6.19 -5.61 8.57
CA TRP A 89 -5.42 -6.59 9.33
C TRP A 89 -4.37 -5.89 10.16
N SER A 90 -4.15 -6.39 11.37
CA SER A 90 -3.03 -6.00 12.21
C SER A 90 -1.70 -6.45 11.59
N VAL A 91 -0.60 -5.83 12.02
CA VAL A 91 0.75 -6.23 11.59
C VAL A 91 1.00 -7.72 11.86
N ALA A 92 0.54 -8.24 13.00
CA ALA A 92 0.70 -9.65 13.35
C ALA A 92 -0.03 -10.59 12.37
N GLU A 93 -1.24 -10.21 11.94
CA GLU A 93 -1.99 -10.97 10.93
C GLU A 93 -1.33 -10.87 9.55
N LEU A 94 -0.86 -9.67 9.16
CA LEU A 94 -0.17 -9.44 7.89
C LEU A 94 1.13 -10.23 7.75
N LEU A 95 1.88 -10.44 8.85
CA LEU A 95 3.06 -11.31 8.85
C LEU A 95 2.72 -12.77 8.52
N GLY A 96 1.49 -13.21 8.79
CA GLY A 96 0.99 -14.54 8.45
C GLY A 96 0.36 -14.63 7.06
N HIS A 97 0.21 -13.51 6.35
CA HIS A 97 -0.37 -13.51 5.00
C HIS A 97 0.56 -14.23 4.01
N PRO A 98 0.06 -15.06 3.08
CA PRO A 98 0.89 -15.85 2.14
C PRO A 98 1.93 -15.02 1.37
N PHE A 99 1.58 -13.80 0.98
CA PHE A 99 2.51 -12.85 0.33
C PHE A 99 3.79 -12.58 1.14
N VAL A 100 3.70 -12.54 2.48
CA VAL A 100 4.84 -12.28 3.37
C VAL A 100 5.42 -13.59 3.90
N ALA A 101 4.57 -14.49 4.40
CA ALA A 101 5.00 -15.74 5.01
C ALA A 101 5.59 -16.74 4.01
N GLY A 102 5.16 -16.67 2.74
CA GLY A 102 5.66 -17.49 1.65
C GLY A 102 6.87 -16.91 0.92
N ALA A 103 7.30 -15.70 1.26
CA ALA A 103 8.43 -15.05 0.59
C ALA A 103 9.76 -15.72 0.97
N ASP A 104 10.58 -16.03 -0.03
CA ASP A 104 11.97 -16.40 0.20
C ASP A 104 12.79 -15.11 0.39
N GLY A 105 13.15 -14.83 1.65
CA GLY A 105 13.94 -13.65 2.00
C GLY A 105 15.33 -13.64 1.34
N ALA A 106 15.94 -14.80 1.12
CA ALA A 106 17.25 -14.88 0.47
C ALA A 106 17.13 -14.65 -1.05
N GLU A 107 16.04 -15.10 -1.67
CA GLU A 107 15.74 -14.76 -3.06
C GLU A 107 15.45 -13.27 -3.23
N SER A 108 14.62 -12.70 -2.35
CA SER A 108 14.26 -11.28 -2.37
C SER A 108 15.50 -10.39 -2.21
N GLU A 109 16.40 -10.72 -1.29
CA GLU A 109 17.66 -10.00 -1.08
C GLU A 109 18.56 -10.08 -2.32
N ARG A 110 18.69 -11.25 -2.94
CA ARG A 110 19.46 -11.39 -4.19
C ARG A 110 18.88 -10.54 -5.31
N ALA A 111 17.56 -10.61 -5.51
CA ALA A 111 16.87 -9.82 -6.53
C ALA A 111 17.09 -8.31 -6.32
N LEU A 112 17.02 -7.83 -5.08
CA LEU A 112 17.32 -6.44 -4.75
C LEU A 112 18.77 -6.07 -5.07
N GLN A 113 19.74 -6.93 -4.72
CA GLN A 113 21.15 -6.69 -5.02
C GLN A 113 21.43 -6.62 -6.52
N ASP A 114 20.75 -7.45 -7.31
CA ASP A 114 20.91 -7.46 -8.77
C ASP A 114 20.34 -6.19 -9.39
N LEU A 115 19.14 -5.74 -8.96
CA LEU A 115 18.57 -4.45 -9.37
C LEU A 115 19.51 -3.27 -9.09
N LEU A 116 20.12 -3.23 -7.91
CA LEU A 116 21.06 -2.16 -7.53
C LEU A 116 22.36 -2.18 -8.35
N ARG A 117 22.74 -3.33 -8.91
CA ARG A 117 23.93 -3.47 -9.76
C ARG A 117 23.66 -3.04 -11.19
N GLU A 118 22.48 -3.32 -11.73
CA GLU A 118 22.10 -2.91 -13.08
C GLU A 118 22.18 -1.38 -13.24
N ASP A 119 21.67 -0.62 -12.26
CA ASP A 119 21.76 0.85 -12.23
C ASP A 119 23.20 1.39 -12.24
N SER A 120 24.16 0.62 -11.71
CA SER A 120 25.57 1.03 -11.64
C SER A 120 26.33 0.89 -12.96
N HIS A 121 25.79 0.12 -13.92
CA HIS A 121 26.38 -0.09 -15.24
C HIS A 121 25.79 0.80 -16.35
N GLU A 122 24.68 1.49 -16.08
CA GLU A 122 24.04 2.46 -16.98
C GLU A 122 24.41 3.93 -16.73
N SER A 123 25.36 4.20 -15.81
CA SER A 123 25.90 5.54 -15.50
C SER A 123 27.26 5.84 -16.15
#